data_AF-A0A2A8HZ87-F1
#
_entry.id   AF-A0A2A8HZ87-F1
#
_cell.length_a   1.000
_cell.length_b   1.000
_cell.length_c   1.000
_cell.angle_alpha   90.00
_cell.angle_beta   90.00
_cell.angle_gamma   90.00
#
_symmetry.space_group_name_H-M   'P 1'
#
loop_
_entity.id
_entity.type
_entity.pdbx_description
1 polymer ?
#
loop_
_entity_poly.entity_id
_entity_poly.type
_entity_poly.pdbx_seq_one_letter_code
_entity_poly.pdbx_strand_id
1 'polypeptide(L)'
;MVPMTGRDPIEMGMDGAEPELIRRLSASPCYRALFDAAFPGRSDSPIGFATVSRALAAFERTIVSYDSAWDRAHAGEAPLSAAAARGEALFAGGAGCASCHAGRDFTDRAFHRLPGWSADAEDQGLARETGRAADAGLFRTPPLRNVAATAPYLHDGSAATFDEVLAYHGAALAPPDRRAIAAFLASLSDTSLDDDPRFALPDPECPVP
;
A
#
# COMPACT_ATOMS: atom_id res chain seq x y z
N MET A 1 -0.24 16.17 7.20
CA MET A 1 -0.11 14.77 6.78
C MET A 1 -1.01 13.98 7.71
N VAL A 2 -2.05 13.32 7.19
CA VAL A 2 -3.12 12.73 8.03
C VAL A 2 -2.56 11.79 9.12
N PRO A 3 -1.62 10.87 8.83
CA PRO A 3 -1.00 10.05 9.89
C PRO A 3 -0.32 10.83 11.04
N MET A 4 0.29 11.98 10.73
CA MET A 4 0.99 12.78 11.74
C MET A 4 0.02 13.62 12.57
N THR A 5 -0.94 14.28 11.93
CA THR A 5 -1.77 15.34 12.53
C THR A 5 -3.26 14.99 12.59
N GLY A 6 -3.63 13.76 12.27
CA GLY A 6 -5.00 13.25 12.39
C GLY A 6 -5.43 13.19 13.86
N ARG A 7 -6.72 13.46 14.09
CA ARG A 7 -7.31 13.49 15.45
C ARG A 7 -8.26 12.33 15.73
N ASP A 8 -8.71 11.64 14.69
CA ASP A 8 -9.66 10.54 14.82
C ASP A 8 -9.53 9.55 13.64
N PRO A 9 -9.07 8.32 13.91
CA PRO A 9 -8.36 7.92 15.13
C PRO A 9 -7.04 8.70 15.27
N ILE A 10 -6.52 8.80 16.49
CA ILE A 10 -5.18 9.33 16.72
C ILE A 10 -4.16 8.27 16.31
N GLU A 11 -3.30 8.62 15.34
CA GLU A 11 -2.12 7.82 14.96
C GLU A 11 -0.87 8.33 15.70
N MET A 12 -0.10 9.24 15.09
CA MET A 12 1.13 9.76 15.71
C MET A 12 0.90 10.90 16.72
N GLY A 13 -0.30 11.48 16.75
CA GLY A 13 -0.71 12.47 17.76
C GLY A 13 0.06 13.78 17.76
N MET A 14 0.53 14.26 16.60
CA MET A 14 1.34 15.47 16.49
C MET A 14 0.55 16.74 16.20
N ASP A 15 -0.79 16.69 16.15
CA ASP A 15 -1.63 17.87 15.97
C ASP A 15 -1.46 18.86 17.13
N GLY A 16 -1.05 20.09 16.81
CA GLY A 16 -0.71 21.12 17.79
C GLY A 16 0.65 20.92 18.48
N ALA A 17 1.33 19.80 18.23
CA ALA A 17 2.64 19.44 18.76
C ALA A 17 3.73 19.39 17.67
N GLU A 18 3.46 19.92 16.47
CA GLU A 18 4.44 20.00 15.38
C GLU A 18 5.74 20.73 15.77
N PRO A 19 5.72 21.79 16.60
CA PRO A 19 6.96 22.40 17.10
C PRO A 19 7.83 21.43 17.90
N GLU A 20 7.24 20.45 18.60
CA GLU A 20 7.98 19.44 19.35
C GLU A 20 8.67 18.43 18.42
N LEU A 21 8.01 18.03 17.33
CA LEU A 21 8.64 17.21 16.27
C LEU A 21 9.90 17.91 15.74
N ILE A 22 9.75 19.19 15.36
CA ILE A 22 10.85 19.99 14.81
C ILE A 22 11.96 20.17 15.85
N ARG A 23 11.62 20.39 17.12
CA ARG A 23 12.58 20.52 18.21
C ARG A 23 13.40 19.23 18.38
N ARG A 24 12.76 18.06 18.38
CA ARG A 24 13.43 16.76 18.53
C ARG A 24 14.38 16.48 17.37
N LEU A 25 13.94 16.69 16.14
CA LEU A 25 14.77 16.49 14.95
C LEU A 25 15.94 17.48 14.91
N SER A 26 15.69 18.75 15.21
CA SER A 26 16.73 19.79 15.26
C SER A 26 17.78 19.58 16.36
N ALA A 27 17.42 18.86 17.43
CA ALA A 27 18.36 18.53 18.50
C ALA A 27 19.42 17.51 18.07
N SER A 28 19.18 16.72 17.01
CA SER A 28 20.15 15.77 16.47
C SER A 28 21.12 16.48 15.52
N PRO A 29 22.45 16.48 15.81
CA PRO A 29 23.44 16.99 14.86
C PRO A 29 23.37 16.29 13.50
N CYS A 30 23.09 14.98 13.51
CA CYS A 30 23.01 14.21 12.28
C CYS A 30 21.81 14.61 11.42
N TYR A 31 20.61 14.77 12.00
CA TYR A 31 19.46 15.22 11.23
C TYR A 31 19.67 16.64 10.68
N ARG A 32 20.33 17.54 11.43
CA ARG A 32 20.67 18.86 10.89
C ARG A 32 21.52 18.74 9.62
N ALA A 33 22.62 17.99 9.67
CA ALA A 33 23.49 17.77 8.52
C ALA A 33 22.76 17.09 7.34
N LEU A 34 21.92 16.08 7.60
CA LEU A 34 21.12 15.39 6.58
C LEU A 34 20.12 16.32 5.89
N PHE A 35 19.40 17.15 6.66
CA PHE A 35 18.42 18.07 6.10
C PHE A 35 19.08 19.24 5.37
N ASP A 36 20.23 19.73 5.85
CA ASP A 36 21.05 20.72 5.14
C ASP A 36 21.47 20.19 3.76
N ALA A 37 21.95 18.95 3.70
CA ALA A 37 22.37 18.29 2.47
C ALA A 37 21.20 17.99 1.51
N ALA A 38 20.05 17.55 2.04
CA ALA A 38 18.88 17.19 1.24
C ALA A 38 18.08 18.39 0.70
N PHE A 39 18.15 19.55 1.38
CA PHE A 39 17.37 20.75 1.03
C PHE A 39 18.25 22.01 0.93
N PRO A 40 19.25 22.03 0.03
CA PRO A 40 20.18 23.15 -0.08
C PRO A 40 19.46 24.44 -0.50
N GLY A 41 19.95 25.59 0.00
CA GLY A 41 19.50 26.92 -0.43
C GLY A 41 18.16 27.39 0.17
N ARG A 42 17.60 26.68 1.15
CA ARG A 42 16.49 27.23 1.96
C ARG A 42 17.04 28.29 2.92
N SER A 43 16.41 29.47 2.91
CA SER A 43 16.74 30.60 3.80
C SER A 43 16.22 30.41 5.24
N ASP A 44 15.25 29.51 5.43
CA ASP A 44 14.70 29.14 6.74
C ASP A 44 15.36 27.85 7.28
N SER A 45 15.08 27.50 8.54
CA SER A 45 15.52 26.21 9.11
C SER A 45 15.15 25.05 8.16
N PRO A 46 16.12 24.20 7.75
CA PRO A 46 15.87 23.15 6.77
C PRO A 46 15.01 22.01 7.35
N ILE A 47 14.92 21.90 8.68
CA ILE A 47 14.02 20.98 9.36
C ILE A 47 12.70 21.68 9.67
N GLY A 48 11.66 21.32 8.92
CA GLY A 48 10.30 21.79 9.16
C GLY A 48 9.28 20.75 8.69
N PHE A 49 8.02 20.93 9.06
CA PHE A 49 6.97 19.96 8.76
C PHE A 49 6.88 19.62 7.25
N ALA A 50 7.06 20.64 6.40
CA ALA A 50 7.03 20.47 4.95
C ALA A 50 8.24 19.72 4.38
N THR A 51 9.44 19.85 4.97
CA THR A 51 10.62 19.10 4.52
C THR A 51 10.61 17.68 5.06
N VAL A 52 10.15 17.47 6.31
CA VAL A 52 9.89 16.14 6.87
C VAL A 52 8.89 15.37 5.99
N SER A 53 7.75 15.99 5.66
CA SER A 53 6.75 15.38 4.78
C SER A 53 7.31 15.05 3.39
N ARG A 54 8.18 15.91 2.84
CA ARG A 54 8.83 15.67 1.54
C ARG A 54 9.85 14.54 1.60
N ALA A 55 10.64 14.45 2.67
CA ALA A 55 11.61 13.39 2.88
C ALA A 55 10.91 12.03 2.99
N LEU A 56 9.85 11.93 3.79
CA LEU A 56 9.02 10.72 3.89
C LEU A 56 8.43 10.33 2.53
N ALA A 57 7.79 11.27 1.83
CA ALA A 57 7.22 10.99 0.51
C ALA A 57 8.29 10.58 -0.52
N ALA A 58 9.52 11.11 -0.41
CA ALA A 58 10.62 10.70 -1.28
C ALA A 58 11.07 9.28 -0.98
N PHE A 59 11.18 8.90 0.30
CA PHE A 59 11.48 7.54 0.73
C PHE A 59 10.40 6.55 0.26
N GLU A 60 9.11 6.83 0.48
CA GLU A 60 8.00 5.97 0.05
C GLU A 60 8.02 5.71 -1.47
N ARG A 61 8.44 6.68 -2.29
CA ARG A 61 8.59 6.50 -3.75
C ARG A 61 9.72 5.55 -4.15
N THR A 62 10.61 5.20 -3.24
CA THR A 62 11.69 4.22 -3.48
C THR A 62 11.27 2.79 -3.15
N ILE A 63 10.20 2.61 -2.38
CA ILE A 63 9.66 1.30 -2.00
C ILE A 63 8.79 0.80 -3.16
N VAL A 64 9.44 0.15 -4.12
CA VAL A 64 8.82 -0.25 -5.38
C VAL A 64 8.99 -1.75 -5.58
N SER A 65 7.89 -2.43 -5.91
CA SER A 65 7.82 -3.89 -6.10
C SER A 65 7.57 -4.21 -7.58
N TYR A 66 8.62 -4.57 -8.31
CA TYR A 66 8.60 -4.91 -9.75
C TYR A 66 9.56 -6.06 -10.12
N ASP A 67 9.96 -6.88 -9.16
CA ASP A 67 10.75 -8.11 -9.35
C ASP A 67 10.02 -9.33 -8.75
N SER A 68 8.70 -9.36 -8.85
CA SER A 68 7.94 -10.56 -8.48
C SER A 68 8.16 -11.70 -9.49
N ALA A 69 7.77 -12.93 -9.14
CA ALA A 69 7.80 -14.05 -10.08
C ALA A 69 6.95 -13.77 -11.34
N TRP A 70 5.85 -13.03 -11.17
CA TRP A 70 5.03 -12.55 -12.28
C TRP A 70 5.76 -11.54 -13.17
N ASP A 71 6.48 -10.58 -12.59
CA ASP A 71 7.22 -9.56 -13.35
C ASP A 71 8.32 -10.23 -14.20
N ARG A 72 9.11 -11.14 -13.61
CA ARG A 72 10.14 -11.92 -14.33
C ARG A 72 9.57 -12.77 -15.46
N ALA A 73 8.39 -13.36 -15.25
CA ALA A 73 7.71 -14.11 -16.31
C ALA A 73 7.28 -13.24 -17.48
N HIS A 74 6.77 -12.04 -17.21
CA HIS A 74 6.35 -11.08 -18.23
C HIS A 74 7.53 -10.34 -18.90
N ALA A 75 8.70 -10.36 -18.28
CA ALA A 75 9.97 -9.98 -18.90
C ALA A 75 10.59 -11.10 -19.76
N GLY A 76 10.04 -12.32 -19.72
CA GLY A 76 10.55 -13.49 -20.47
C GLY A 76 11.75 -14.18 -19.82
N GLU A 77 12.02 -13.94 -18.55
CA GLU A 77 13.18 -14.47 -17.83
C GLU A 77 12.95 -15.90 -17.30
N ALA A 78 11.75 -16.17 -16.77
CA ALA A 78 11.38 -17.49 -16.23
C ALA A 78 9.86 -17.70 -16.30
N PRO A 79 9.35 -18.88 -16.67
CA PRO A 79 7.92 -19.10 -16.75
C PRO A 79 7.27 -19.12 -15.35
N LEU A 80 6.01 -18.69 -15.28
CA LEU A 80 5.16 -18.97 -14.12
C LEU A 80 5.00 -20.48 -13.92
N SER A 81 4.73 -20.89 -12.68
CA SER A 81 4.26 -22.26 -12.42
C SER A 81 2.96 -22.53 -13.18
N ALA A 82 2.69 -23.79 -13.54
CA ALA A 82 1.46 -24.15 -14.24
C ALA A 82 0.18 -23.72 -13.49
N ALA A 83 0.22 -23.76 -12.14
CA ALA A 83 -0.87 -23.30 -11.30
C ALA A 83 -1.05 -21.77 -11.38
N ALA A 84 0.03 -21.00 -11.30
CA ALA A 84 0.00 -19.55 -11.37
C ALA A 84 -0.43 -19.05 -12.77
N ALA A 85 0.10 -19.66 -13.85
CA ALA A 85 -0.32 -19.32 -15.22
C ALA A 85 -1.81 -19.62 -15.45
N ARG A 86 -2.33 -20.72 -14.90
CA ARG A 86 -3.77 -21.02 -14.92
C ARG A 86 -4.57 -19.99 -14.12
N GLY A 87 -4.07 -19.59 -12.96
CA GLY A 87 -4.68 -18.58 -12.10
C GLY A 87 -4.76 -17.22 -12.77
N GLU A 88 -3.69 -16.82 -13.45
CA GLU A 88 -3.64 -15.59 -14.24
C GLU A 88 -4.71 -15.57 -15.34
N ALA A 89 -4.83 -16.65 -16.11
CA ALA A 89 -5.84 -16.75 -17.15
C ALA A 89 -7.28 -16.66 -16.59
N LEU A 90 -7.53 -17.32 -15.45
CA LEU A 90 -8.81 -17.22 -14.74
C LEU A 90 -9.07 -15.79 -14.24
N PHE A 91 -8.06 -15.15 -13.67
CA PHE A 91 -8.14 -13.79 -13.15
C PHE A 91 -8.44 -12.76 -14.26
N ALA A 92 -7.77 -12.90 -15.42
CA ALA A 92 -7.89 -12.00 -16.56
C ALA A 92 -9.24 -12.10 -17.29
N GLY A 93 -9.83 -13.29 -17.40
CA GLY A 93 -11.04 -13.47 -18.24
C GLY A 93 -12.09 -14.43 -17.71
N GLY A 94 -11.78 -15.31 -16.75
CA GLY A 94 -12.68 -16.37 -16.28
C GLY A 94 -13.51 -16.02 -15.04
N ALA A 95 -13.01 -15.12 -14.20
CA ALA A 95 -13.56 -14.87 -12.85
C ALA A 95 -14.00 -13.40 -12.61
N GLY A 96 -13.88 -12.52 -13.61
CA GLY A 96 -14.29 -11.12 -13.51
C GLY A 96 -13.37 -10.21 -12.68
N CYS A 97 -12.33 -10.74 -12.04
CA CYS A 97 -11.43 -9.98 -11.16
C CYS A 97 -10.77 -8.78 -11.86
N ALA A 98 -10.35 -8.98 -13.12
CA ALA A 98 -9.70 -7.95 -13.93
C ALA A 98 -10.60 -6.78 -14.36
N SER A 99 -11.92 -6.80 -14.06
CA SER A 99 -12.77 -5.62 -14.32
C SER A 99 -12.39 -4.42 -13.46
N CYS A 100 -11.83 -4.66 -12.27
CA CYS A 100 -11.38 -3.64 -11.33
C CYS A 100 -9.87 -3.77 -11.04
N HIS A 101 -9.35 -4.99 -10.95
CA HIS A 101 -7.94 -5.25 -10.65
C HIS A 101 -7.13 -5.45 -11.93
N ALA A 102 -6.81 -4.35 -12.62
CA ALA A 102 -6.15 -4.37 -13.92
C ALA A 102 -4.85 -3.56 -13.99
N GLY A 103 -4.13 -3.71 -15.11
CA GLY A 103 -2.91 -2.99 -15.38
C GLY A 103 -1.74 -3.43 -14.51
N ARG A 104 -0.65 -2.66 -14.56
CA ARG A 104 0.64 -3.02 -13.96
C ARG A 104 0.56 -3.27 -12.44
N ASP A 105 -0.31 -2.57 -11.74
CA ASP A 105 -0.43 -2.67 -10.27
C ASP A 105 -1.68 -3.45 -9.83
N PHE A 106 -2.40 -4.05 -10.79
CA PHE A 106 -3.64 -4.79 -10.53
C PHE A 106 -4.69 -3.94 -9.80
N THR A 107 -4.87 -2.71 -10.27
CA THR A 107 -5.85 -1.75 -9.77
C THR A 107 -6.19 -0.73 -10.85
N ASP A 108 -7.48 -0.50 -11.07
CA ASP A 108 -7.99 0.62 -11.86
C ASP A 108 -7.91 1.96 -11.13
N ARG A 109 -7.64 1.93 -9.81
CA ARG A 109 -7.59 3.09 -8.89
C ARG A 109 -8.93 3.82 -8.77
N ALA A 110 -10.01 3.24 -9.28
CA ALA A 110 -11.35 3.76 -9.16
C ALA A 110 -11.97 3.36 -7.82
N PHE A 111 -13.14 3.92 -7.52
CA PHE A 111 -13.90 3.63 -6.32
C PHE A 111 -15.11 2.80 -6.67
N HIS A 112 -15.25 1.64 -6.02
CA HIS A 112 -16.35 0.69 -6.25
C HIS A 112 -17.10 0.42 -4.97
N ARG A 113 -18.41 0.18 -5.10
CA ARG A 113 -19.24 -0.18 -3.97
C ARG A 113 -18.98 -1.62 -3.59
N LEU A 114 -18.57 -1.87 -2.35
CA LEU A 114 -18.37 -3.24 -1.91
C LEU A 114 -19.72 -3.97 -1.75
N PRO A 115 -19.78 -5.27 -2.06
CA PRO A 115 -20.95 -6.08 -1.76
C PRO A 115 -21.20 -6.10 -0.24
N GLY A 116 -22.46 -6.11 0.17
CA GLY A 116 -22.81 -6.19 1.60
C GLY A 116 -22.69 -4.87 2.38
N TRP A 117 -22.23 -3.77 1.77
CA TRP A 117 -22.27 -2.45 2.41
C TRP A 117 -23.73 -2.00 2.65
N SER A 118 -23.99 -1.46 3.83
CA SER A 118 -25.29 -0.90 4.24
C SER A 118 -25.17 0.54 4.70
N ALA A 119 -26.28 1.29 4.66
CA ALA A 119 -26.31 2.68 5.14
C ALA A 119 -25.87 2.82 6.61
N ASP A 120 -26.14 1.81 7.43
CA ASP A 120 -25.77 1.78 8.86
C ASP A 120 -24.34 1.28 9.12
N ALA A 121 -23.55 1.01 8.07
CA ALA A 121 -22.16 0.58 8.24
C ALA A 121 -21.35 1.69 8.93
N GLU A 122 -20.45 1.31 9.82
CA GLU A 122 -19.57 2.29 10.46
C GLU A 122 -18.70 2.95 9.40
N ASP A 123 -18.05 2.18 8.53
CA ASP A 123 -17.26 2.74 7.43
C ASP A 123 -18.12 3.14 6.21
N GLN A 124 -18.26 4.45 6.04
CA GLN A 124 -18.96 5.06 4.91
C GLN A 124 -18.07 5.20 3.66
N GLY A 125 -16.80 4.76 3.70
CA GLY A 125 -15.87 4.81 2.58
C GLY A 125 -15.63 6.24 2.08
N LEU A 126 -15.61 6.45 0.76
CA LEU A 126 -15.35 7.74 0.12
C LEU A 126 -16.27 8.88 0.60
N ALA A 127 -17.49 8.58 1.05
CA ALA A 127 -18.39 9.60 1.58
C ALA A 127 -17.87 10.32 2.82
N ARG A 128 -16.98 9.71 3.61
CA ARG A 128 -16.32 10.37 4.76
C ARG A 128 -15.52 11.60 4.31
N GLU A 129 -14.93 11.54 3.12
CA GLU A 129 -14.10 12.61 2.55
C GLU A 129 -14.93 13.60 1.72
N THR A 130 -15.91 13.10 0.96
CA THR A 130 -16.66 13.95 0.00
C THR A 130 -17.93 14.56 0.59
N GLY A 131 -18.46 14.00 1.68
CA GLY A 131 -19.76 14.36 2.26
C GLY A 131 -20.97 14.00 1.38
N ARG A 132 -20.78 13.29 0.26
CA ARG A 132 -21.86 12.96 -0.68
C ARG A 132 -22.44 11.58 -0.38
N ALA A 133 -23.75 11.50 -0.13
CA ALA A 133 -24.43 10.23 0.12
C ALA A 133 -24.28 9.21 -1.03
N ALA A 134 -24.14 9.68 -2.28
CA ALA A 134 -23.92 8.81 -3.43
C ALA A 134 -22.58 8.04 -3.38
N ASP A 135 -21.60 8.54 -2.62
CA ASP A 135 -20.28 7.91 -2.47
C ASP A 135 -20.21 6.92 -1.31
N ALA A 136 -21.30 6.78 -0.54
CA ALA A 136 -21.29 5.98 0.67
C ALA A 136 -20.99 4.51 0.33
N GLY A 137 -20.02 3.88 0.99
CA GLY A 137 -19.61 2.50 0.72
C GLY A 137 -18.80 2.29 -0.55
N LEU A 138 -18.38 3.37 -1.22
CA LEU A 138 -17.39 3.29 -2.28
C LEU A 138 -15.98 3.23 -1.68
N PHE A 139 -15.21 2.21 -2.06
CA PHE A 139 -13.84 2.02 -1.65
C PHE A 139 -12.93 1.97 -2.86
N ARG A 140 -11.73 2.54 -2.73
CA ARG A 140 -10.73 2.49 -3.79
C ARG A 140 -10.29 1.04 -4.01
N THR A 141 -10.22 0.59 -5.26
CA THR A 141 -9.58 -0.70 -5.58
C THR A 141 -8.14 -0.69 -5.06
N PRO A 142 -7.75 -1.58 -4.14
CA PRO A 142 -6.37 -1.68 -3.71
C PRO A 142 -5.52 -2.34 -4.82
N PRO A 143 -4.24 -1.93 -4.99
CA PRO A 143 -3.31 -2.72 -5.78
C PRO A 143 -3.14 -4.12 -5.18
N LEU A 144 -2.91 -5.14 -6.01
CA LEU A 144 -2.72 -6.52 -5.55
C LEU A 144 -1.25 -6.97 -5.49
N ARG A 145 -0.31 -6.07 -5.78
CA ARG A 145 1.13 -6.35 -5.54
C ARG A 145 1.33 -6.67 -4.06
N ASN A 146 2.04 -7.76 -3.78
CA ASN A 146 2.31 -8.28 -2.43
C ASN A 146 1.06 -8.68 -1.61
N VAL A 147 -0.11 -8.84 -2.22
CA VAL A 147 -1.36 -9.13 -1.48
C VAL A 147 -1.27 -10.42 -0.64
N ALA A 148 -0.46 -11.39 -1.04
CA ALA A 148 -0.27 -12.62 -0.26
C ALA A 148 0.38 -12.40 1.11
N ALA A 149 1.07 -11.27 1.31
CA ALA A 149 1.78 -10.93 2.55
C ALA A 149 1.03 -9.92 3.44
N THR A 150 -0.12 -9.39 3.00
CA THR A 150 -0.80 -8.26 3.66
C THR A 150 -2.15 -8.64 4.27
N ALA A 151 -2.29 -9.87 4.77
CA ALA A 151 -3.45 -10.25 5.55
C ALA A 151 -3.47 -9.50 6.91
N PRO A 152 -4.65 -9.24 7.51
CA PRO A 152 -5.98 -9.54 7.00
C PRO A 152 -6.42 -8.59 5.87
N TYR A 153 -7.47 -8.97 5.16
CA TYR A 153 -7.96 -8.33 3.93
C TYR A 153 -9.24 -7.52 4.17
N LEU A 154 -9.65 -6.79 3.12
CA LEU A 154 -10.72 -5.79 3.11
C LEU A 154 -10.33 -4.54 3.90
N HIS A 155 -11.16 -3.50 3.79
CA HIS A 155 -10.87 -2.18 4.35
C HIS A 155 -10.84 -2.15 5.88
N ASP A 156 -11.48 -3.13 6.52
CA ASP A 156 -11.66 -3.26 7.96
C ASP A 156 -10.90 -4.47 8.55
N GLY A 157 -10.16 -5.23 7.72
CA GLY A 157 -9.47 -6.44 8.15
C GLY A 157 -10.40 -7.60 8.51
N SER A 158 -11.67 -7.58 8.10
CA SER A 158 -12.66 -8.60 8.46
C SER A 158 -12.44 -9.98 7.84
N ALA A 159 -11.64 -10.07 6.76
CA ALA A 159 -11.31 -11.33 6.10
C ALA A 159 -9.87 -11.75 6.43
N ALA A 160 -9.70 -12.80 7.22
CA ALA A 160 -8.40 -13.36 7.58
C ALA A 160 -7.75 -14.16 6.43
N THR A 161 -8.57 -14.68 5.51
CA THR A 161 -8.10 -15.59 4.46
C THR A 161 -8.56 -15.19 3.06
N PHE A 162 -7.85 -15.67 2.05
CA PHE A 162 -8.23 -15.44 0.66
C PHE A 162 -9.58 -16.09 0.29
N ASP A 163 -9.90 -17.25 0.86
CA ASP A 163 -11.20 -17.90 0.65
C ASP A 163 -12.35 -17.02 1.19
N GLU A 164 -12.16 -16.32 2.31
CA GLU A 164 -13.13 -15.36 2.83
C GLU A 164 -13.31 -14.15 1.91
N VAL A 165 -12.23 -13.64 1.30
CA VAL A 165 -12.30 -12.56 0.30
C VAL A 165 -13.10 -13.01 -0.94
N LEU A 166 -12.86 -14.21 -1.43
CA LEU A 166 -13.62 -14.76 -2.57
C LEU A 166 -15.10 -14.91 -2.23
N ALA A 167 -15.41 -15.41 -1.03
CA ALA A 167 -16.78 -15.54 -0.55
C ALA A 167 -17.45 -14.15 -0.42
N TYR A 168 -16.75 -13.16 0.11
CA TYR A 168 -17.23 -11.78 0.22
C TYR A 168 -17.63 -11.18 -1.14
N HIS A 169 -16.84 -11.44 -2.18
CA HIS A 169 -17.12 -10.99 -3.54
C HIS A 169 -18.11 -11.89 -4.30
N GLY A 170 -18.66 -12.93 -3.66
CA GLY A 170 -19.58 -13.87 -4.30
C GLY A 170 -18.93 -14.71 -5.42
N ALA A 171 -17.60 -14.84 -5.40
CA ALA A 171 -16.86 -15.56 -6.44
C ALA A 171 -17.02 -17.07 -6.27
N ALA A 172 -17.93 -17.67 -7.04
CA ALA A 172 -18.20 -19.11 -7.05
C ALA A 172 -17.18 -19.87 -7.91
N LEU A 173 -16.00 -20.15 -7.33
CA LEU A 173 -14.91 -20.86 -8.00
C LEU A 173 -14.75 -22.29 -7.49
N ALA A 174 -14.53 -23.24 -8.40
CA ALA A 174 -14.22 -24.61 -8.04
C ALA A 174 -12.89 -24.67 -7.24
N PRO A 175 -12.69 -25.64 -6.33
CA PRO A 175 -11.47 -25.70 -5.52
C PRO A 175 -10.14 -25.66 -6.31
N PRO A 176 -10.01 -26.30 -7.51
CA PRO A 176 -8.82 -26.15 -8.34
C PRO A 176 -8.60 -24.73 -8.86
N ASP A 177 -9.67 -23.99 -9.17
CA ASP A 177 -9.63 -22.60 -9.64
C ASP A 177 -9.20 -21.66 -8.53
N ARG A 178 -9.73 -21.86 -7.32
CA ARG A 178 -9.32 -21.10 -6.13
C ARG A 178 -7.84 -21.24 -5.84
N ARG A 179 -7.31 -22.47 -5.86
CA ARG A 179 -5.87 -22.72 -5.70
C ARG A 179 -5.03 -22.09 -6.81
N ALA A 180 -5.52 -22.11 -8.05
CA ALA A 180 -4.83 -21.48 -9.16
C ALA A 180 -4.75 -19.97 -8.99
N ILE A 181 -5.85 -19.30 -8.64
CA ILE A 181 -5.85 -17.85 -8.37
C ILE A 181 -4.96 -17.52 -7.16
N ALA A 182 -5.01 -18.30 -6.09
CA ALA A 182 -4.11 -18.09 -4.94
C ALA A 182 -2.64 -18.21 -5.35
N ALA A 183 -2.29 -19.19 -6.20
CA ALA A 183 -0.94 -19.32 -6.74
C ALA A 183 -0.53 -18.14 -7.63
N PHE A 184 -1.47 -17.59 -8.41
CA PHE A 184 -1.25 -16.37 -9.18
C PHE A 184 -1.02 -15.15 -8.28
N LEU A 185 -1.87 -14.90 -7.28
CA LEU A 185 -1.70 -13.78 -6.35
C LEU A 185 -0.41 -13.89 -5.54
N ALA A 186 -0.01 -15.11 -5.15
CA ALA A 186 1.28 -15.34 -4.50
C ALA A 186 2.45 -14.95 -5.42
N SER A 187 2.34 -15.19 -6.74
CA SER A 187 3.36 -14.82 -7.72
C SER A 187 3.54 -13.30 -7.90
N LEU A 188 2.61 -12.48 -7.38
CA LEU A 188 2.69 -11.02 -7.36
C LEU A 188 3.50 -10.47 -6.17
N SER A 189 4.06 -11.35 -5.34
CA SER A 189 4.89 -10.95 -4.20
C SER A 189 6.33 -10.77 -4.65
N ASP A 190 6.90 -9.62 -4.29
CA ASP A 190 8.29 -9.26 -4.52
C ASP A 190 9.02 -9.25 -3.17
N THR A 191 9.83 -10.27 -2.96
CA THR A 191 10.61 -10.43 -1.72
C THR A 191 11.97 -9.72 -1.81
N SER A 192 12.30 -9.04 -2.92
CA SER A 192 13.58 -8.33 -3.04
C SER A 192 13.71 -7.18 -2.04
N LEU A 193 12.58 -6.64 -1.56
CA LEU A 193 12.52 -5.58 -0.56
C LEU A 193 12.84 -6.06 0.85
N ASP A 194 12.63 -7.35 1.15
CA ASP A 194 12.74 -7.89 2.51
C ASP A 194 14.19 -7.87 3.03
N ASP A 195 15.14 -8.12 2.12
CA ASP A 195 16.57 -8.19 2.43
C ASP A 195 17.36 -6.97 1.93
N ASP A 196 16.69 -5.94 1.41
CA ASP A 196 17.36 -4.77 0.87
C ASP A 196 17.88 -3.85 2.00
N PRO A 197 19.21 -3.65 2.13
CA PRO A 197 19.77 -2.85 3.21
C PRO A 197 19.32 -1.38 3.17
N ARG A 198 18.79 -0.89 2.05
CA ARG A 198 18.24 0.47 1.93
C ARG A 198 16.96 0.68 2.75
N PHE A 199 16.24 -0.41 3.09
CA PHE A 199 15.01 -0.38 3.87
C PHE A 199 15.18 -0.94 5.29
N ALA A 200 16.42 -1.28 5.67
CA ALA A 200 16.77 -1.65 7.03
C ALA A 200 16.72 -0.46 8.00
N LEU A 201 16.88 -0.74 9.29
CA LEU A 201 17.06 0.32 10.29
C LEU A 201 18.31 1.15 9.96
N PRO A 202 18.27 2.48 10.17
CA PRO A 202 19.41 3.34 9.89
C PRO A 202 20.61 2.99 10.77
N ASP A 203 21.82 3.16 10.22
CA ASP A 203 23.07 3.04 10.97
C ASP A 203 23.07 4.01 12.18
N PRO A 204 23.53 3.59 13.37
CA PRO A 204 23.70 4.51 14.49
C PRO A 204 24.69 5.65 14.21
N GLU A 205 25.64 5.46 13.28
CA GLU A 205 26.57 6.50 12.85
C GLU A 205 25.93 7.44 11.82
N CYS A 206 26.31 8.72 11.86
CA CYS A 206 25.79 9.69 10.90
C CYS A 206 26.44 9.47 9.52
N PRO A 207 25.65 9.26 8.45
CA PRO A 207 26.20 8.96 7.13
C PRO A 207 26.72 10.21 6.39
N VAL A 208 26.53 11.38 6.97
CA VAL A 208 27.10 12.65 6.50
C VAL A 208 28.18 13.11 7.49
N PRO A 209 29.34 13.57 7.00
CA PRO A 209 30.45 14.01 7.84
C PRO A 209 30.13 15.27 8.66
#